data_AF-A0A368QEY6-F1
#
_entry.id   AF-A0A368QEY6-F1
#
_cell.length_a   1.000
_cell.length_b   1.000
_cell.length_c   1.000
_cell.angle_alpha   90.00
_cell.angle_beta   90.00
_cell.angle_gamma   90.00
#
_symmetry.space_group_name_H-M   'P 1'
#
loop_
_entity.id
_entity.type
_entity.pdbx_description
1 polymer ?
#
loop_
_entity_poly.entity_id
_entity_poly.type
_entity_poly.pdbx_seq_one_letter_code
_entity_poly.pdbx_strand_id
1 'polypeptide(L)'
;MSEAEGAPEAGGGGSFGGKEQDRFLPIANISRIMRRGVPDNGKIAKDAKESVQECVSEFISFITSEASDKCMKEKRKTINGDDLIWSLGTLGFEEYVEPLKHYLKLYRETEGDTKGSKSSDQAGKKEILLSVEPGSSFDGL
;
A
#
# COMPACT_ATOMS: atom_id res chain seq x y z
N MET A 1 15.63 51.35 26.86
CA MET A 1 14.27 51.65 26.39
C MET A 1 14.27 51.41 24.89
N SER A 2 13.73 50.28 24.42
CA SER A 2 12.34 50.14 23.91
C SER A 2 12.27 50.72 22.48
N GLU A 3 11.75 50.10 21.41
CA GLU A 3 10.76 49.02 21.25
C GLU A 3 10.99 48.27 19.93
N ALA A 4 10.40 47.08 19.85
CA ALA A 4 10.27 46.26 18.65
C ALA A 4 8.93 46.53 17.95
N GLU A 5 8.90 46.44 16.62
CA GLU A 5 7.71 46.19 15.81
C GLU A 5 8.16 45.22 14.71
N GLY A 6 7.60 44.02 14.49
CA GLY A 6 6.22 43.59 14.62
C GLY A 6 5.75 43.14 13.23
N ALA A 7 6.27 42.04 12.71
CA ALA A 7 5.82 41.48 11.44
C ALA A 7 4.50 40.69 11.65
N PRO A 8 3.51 40.82 10.76
CA PRO A 8 2.23 40.15 10.92
C PRO A 8 2.34 38.64 10.66
N GLU A 9 1.97 37.87 11.68
CA GLU A 9 1.63 36.45 11.59
C GLU A 9 0.48 36.26 10.58
N ALA A 10 0.83 35.72 9.41
CA ALA A 10 -0.16 35.30 8.42
C ALA A 10 -0.82 34.00 8.91
N GLY A 11 -2.07 34.16 9.35
CA GLY A 11 -2.94 33.07 9.75
C GLY A 11 -3.09 32.00 8.67
N GLY A 12 -3.14 30.77 9.15
CA GLY A 12 -3.44 29.59 8.37
C GLY A 12 -3.88 28.47 9.29
N GLY A 13 -4.92 28.71 10.09
CA GLY A 13 -5.71 27.68 10.75
C GLY A 13 -6.42 26.83 9.69
N GLY A 14 -5.64 26.06 8.93
CA GLY A 14 -6.14 25.03 8.04
C GLY A 14 -6.58 23.87 8.89
N SER A 15 -7.84 23.48 8.75
CA SER A 15 -8.39 22.23 9.27
C SER A 15 -7.43 21.06 8.97
N PHE A 16 -6.66 20.64 9.97
CA PHE A 16 -5.76 19.50 9.88
C PHE A 16 -6.53 18.19 9.66
N GLY A 17 -7.82 18.14 10.01
CA GLY A 17 -8.64 16.94 9.86
C GLY A 17 -9.07 16.61 8.42
N GLY A 18 -8.97 17.55 7.47
CA GLY A 18 -9.36 17.29 6.07
C GLY A 18 -8.29 16.52 5.29
N LYS A 19 -7.02 16.92 5.44
CA LYS A 19 -5.90 16.29 4.72
C LYS A 19 -5.51 14.93 5.27
N GLU A 20 -5.79 14.68 6.55
CA GLU A 20 -5.54 13.38 7.16
C GLU A 20 -6.48 12.31 6.62
N GLN A 21 -7.72 12.64 6.27
CA GLN A 21 -8.62 11.64 5.70
C GLN A 21 -8.20 11.18 4.29
N ASP A 22 -7.56 12.05 3.49
CA ASP A 22 -7.06 11.69 2.16
C ASP A 22 -5.98 10.60 2.19
N ARG A 23 -5.27 10.45 3.31
CA ARG A 23 -4.21 9.44 3.45
C ARG A 23 -4.76 8.05 3.76
N PHE A 24 -5.99 7.96 4.27
CA PHE A 24 -6.54 6.73 4.80
C PHE A 24 -7.35 5.97 3.75
N LEU A 25 -7.11 4.66 3.64
CA LEU A 25 -7.99 3.80 2.86
C LEU A 25 -9.38 3.69 3.54
N PRO A 26 -10.46 3.50 2.78
CA PRO A 26 -11.80 3.37 3.37
C PRO A 26 -11.86 2.26 4.42
N ILE A 27 -12.38 2.58 5.61
CA ILE A 27 -12.47 1.65 6.74
C ILE A 27 -13.22 0.35 6.39
N ALA A 28 -14.15 0.42 5.44
CA ALA A 28 -14.87 -0.75 4.94
C ALA A 28 -13.95 -1.77 4.24
N ASN A 29 -12.96 -1.28 3.48
CA ASN A 29 -11.99 -2.15 2.81
C ASN A 29 -11.05 -2.80 3.84
N ILE A 30 -10.58 -2.02 4.82
CA ILE A 30 -9.78 -2.53 5.95
C ILE A 30 -10.57 -3.62 6.70
N SER A 31 -11.80 -3.33 7.09
CA SER A 31 -12.66 -4.27 7.81
C SER A 31 -12.92 -5.56 7.04
N ARG A 32 -13.02 -5.50 5.71
CA ARG A 32 -13.23 -6.69 4.85
C ARG A 32 -11.99 -7.58 4.80
N ILE A 33 -10.80 -6.99 4.76
CA ILE A 33 -9.53 -7.76 4.75
C ILE A 33 -9.30 -8.38 6.12
N MET A 34 -9.41 -7.60 7.21
CA MET A 34 -9.24 -8.11 8.57
C MET A 34 -10.18 -9.28 8.89
N ARG A 35 -11.41 -9.26 8.35
CA ARG A 35 -12.39 -10.33 8.53
C ARG A 35 -11.87 -11.70 8.09
N ARG A 36 -10.99 -11.77 7.09
CA ARG A 36 -10.44 -13.04 6.57
C ARG A 36 -9.51 -13.74 7.57
N GLY A 37 -8.91 -12.99 8.49
CA GLY A 37 -8.03 -13.52 9.54
C GLY A 37 -8.72 -13.77 10.87
N VAL A 38 -10.05 -13.61 10.94
CA VAL A 38 -10.84 -13.74 12.18
C VAL A 38 -11.92 -14.79 11.98
N PRO A 39 -12.19 -15.68 12.96
CA PRO A 39 -13.29 -16.63 12.88
C PRO A 39 -14.65 -15.97 12.57
N ASP A 40 -15.56 -16.72 11.96
CA ASP A 40 -16.87 -16.20 11.51
C ASP A 40 -17.69 -15.54 12.63
N ASN A 41 -17.62 -16.10 13.84
CA ASN A 41 -18.29 -15.58 15.03
C ASN A 41 -17.48 -14.48 15.76
N GLY A 42 -16.24 -14.23 15.35
CA GLY A 42 -15.37 -13.24 15.97
C GLY A 42 -15.85 -11.82 15.71
N LYS A 43 -15.59 -10.92 16.64
CA LYS A 43 -15.89 -9.49 16.50
C LYS A 43 -14.60 -8.70 16.39
N ILE A 44 -14.59 -7.70 15.50
CA ILE A 44 -13.47 -6.78 15.35
C ILE A 44 -13.92 -5.45 15.94
N ALA A 45 -13.24 -5.00 16.99
CA ALA A 45 -13.51 -3.74 17.66
C ALA A 45 -13.32 -2.56 16.68
N LYS A 46 -13.99 -1.44 16.95
CA LYS A 46 -13.84 -0.22 16.15
C LYS A 46 -12.38 0.26 16.16
N ASP A 47 -11.82 0.40 17.35
CA ASP A 47 -10.46 0.90 17.57
C ASP A 47 -9.41 0.02 16.87
N ALA A 48 -9.61 -1.31 16.84
CA ALA A 48 -8.74 -2.21 16.11
C ALA A 48 -8.73 -1.94 14.59
N LYS A 49 -9.87 -1.55 14.00
CA LYS A 49 -9.93 -1.19 12.58
C LYS A 49 -9.24 0.14 12.32
N GLU A 50 -9.39 1.11 13.22
CA GLU A 50 -8.74 2.43 13.13
C GLU A 50 -7.23 2.29 13.27
N SER A 51 -6.73 1.52 14.24
CA SER A 51 -5.30 1.24 14.36
C SER A 51 -4.72 0.55 13.12
N VAL A 52 -5.41 -0.45 12.56
CA VAL A 52 -4.93 -1.09 11.32
C VAL A 52 -5.00 -0.13 10.12
N GLN A 53 -5.98 0.76 10.04
CA GLN A 53 -6.07 1.78 9.00
C GLN A 53 -4.87 2.74 9.05
N GLU A 54 -4.47 3.16 10.26
CA GLU A 54 -3.26 3.95 10.48
C GLU A 54 -2.01 3.17 10.09
N CYS A 55 -1.86 1.92 10.59
CA CYS A 55 -0.72 1.06 10.28
C CYS A 55 -0.56 0.80 8.77
N VAL A 56 -1.64 0.59 8.02
CA VAL A 56 -1.56 0.37 6.57
C VAL A 56 -1.08 1.62 5.84
N SER A 57 -1.48 2.79 6.32
CA SER A 57 -1.06 4.06 5.72
C SER A 57 0.43 4.33 5.98
N GLU A 58 0.89 4.01 7.19
CA GLU A 58 2.30 4.02 7.54
C GLU A 58 3.09 2.97 6.74
N PHE A 59 2.57 1.75 6.59
CA PHE A 59 3.20 0.70 5.79
C PHE A 59 3.42 1.12 4.35
N ILE A 60 2.42 1.74 3.70
CA ILE A 60 2.57 2.29 2.34
C ILE A 60 3.71 3.32 2.32
N SER A 61 3.72 4.24 3.29
CA SER A 61 4.75 5.27 3.39
C SER A 61 6.14 4.65 3.60
N PHE A 62 6.25 3.67 4.49
CA PHE A 62 7.49 2.98 4.82
C PHE A 62 8.11 2.25 3.62
N ILE A 63 7.33 1.41 2.94
CA ILE A 63 7.82 0.68 1.75
C ILE A 63 8.18 1.65 0.63
N THR A 64 7.35 2.67 0.40
CA THR A 64 7.58 3.64 -0.68
C THR A 64 8.80 4.53 -0.42
N SER A 65 9.09 4.86 0.85
CA SER A 65 10.31 5.58 1.22
C SER A 65 11.56 4.77 0.89
N GLU A 66 11.64 3.49 1.26
CA GLU A 66 12.79 2.64 0.94
C GLU A 66 12.97 2.47 -0.58
N ALA A 67 11.86 2.30 -1.32
CA ALA A 67 11.89 2.18 -2.77
C ALA A 67 12.32 3.49 -3.45
N SER A 68 11.88 4.63 -2.91
CA SER A 68 12.31 5.95 -3.35
C SER A 68 13.82 6.13 -3.16
N ASP A 69 14.35 5.76 -2.00
CA ASP A 69 15.78 5.88 -1.69
C ASP A 69 16.63 5.06 -2.66
N LYS A 70 16.23 3.82 -2.97
CA LYS A 70 16.88 3.01 -4.01
C LYS A 70 16.81 3.67 -5.38
N CYS A 71 15.62 4.08 -5.81
CA CYS A 71 15.39 4.73 -7.10
C CYS A 71 16.29 5.96 -7.26
N MET A 72 16.39 6.79 -6.22
CA MET A 72 17.22 7.99 -6.19
C MET A 72 18.72 7.66 -6.21
N LYS A 73 19.17 6.65 -5.46
CA LYS A 73 20.56 6.14 -5.49
C LYS A 73 20.96 5.68 -6.90
N GLU A 74 20.03 5.11 -7.65
CA GLU A 74 20.20 4.71 -9.05
C GLU A 74 20.01 5.85 -10.07
N LYS A 75 19.91 7.11 -9.60
CA LYS A 75 19.72 8.32 -10.43
C LYS A 75 18.43 8.30 -11.26
N ARG A 76 17.43 7.52 -10.86
CA ARG A 76 16.09 7.50 -11.48
C ARG A 76 15.15 8.43 -10.73
N LYS A 77 14.16 8.97 -11.45
CA LYS A 77 13.11 9.86 -10.90
C LYS A 77 11.74 9.17 -10.75
N THR A 78 11.65 7.92 -11.21
CA THR A 78 10.40 7.17 -11.26
C THR A 78 10.62 5.81 -10.61
N ILE A 79 9.92 5.59 -9.52
CA ILE A 79 9.86 4.31 -8.81
C ILE A 79 9.12 3.31 -9.73
N ASN A 80 9.66 2.10 -9.86
CA ASN A 80 9.04 1.03 -10.62
C ASN A 80 8.69 -0.18 -9.73
N GLY A 81 8.09 -1.23 -10.32
CA GLY A 81 7.71 -2.43 -9.56
C GLY A 81 8.90 -3.21 -8.98
N ASP A 82 10.06 -3.19 -9.66
CA ASP A 82 11.27 -3.90 -9.19
C ASP A 82 11.87 -3.21 -7.95
N ASP A 83 11.70 -1.89 -7.82
CA ASP A 83 12.08 -1.14 -6.61
C ASP A 83 11.28 -1.59 -5.40
N LEU A 84 9.94 -1.69 -5.55
CA LEU A 84 9.05 -2.10 -4.48
C LEU A 84 9.34 -3.54 -4.02
N ILE A 85 9.55 -4.46 -4.98
CA ILE A 85 9.88 -5.86 -4.68
C ILE A 85 11.22 -5.95 -3.94
N TRP A 86 12.21 -5.17 -4.34
CA TRP A 86 13.50 -5.12 -3.64
C TRP A 86 13.33 -4.58 -2.21
N SER A 87 12.59 -3.49 -2.04
CA SER A 87 12.37 -2.88 -0.73
C SER A 87 11.69 -3.84 0.23
N LEU A 88 10.69 -4.60 -0.23
CA LEU A 88 10.05 -5.64 0.58
C LEU A 88 11.06 -6.71 1.03
N GLY A 89 11.94 -7.17 0.14
CA GLY A 89 13.01 -8.11 0.51
C GLY A 89 14.01 -7.52 1.51
N THR A 90 14.37 -6.24 1.38
CA THR A 90 15.32 -5.58 2.31
C THR A 90 14.70 -5.30 3.68
N LEU A 91 13.38 -5.08 3.75
CA LEU A 91 12.67 -4.73 4.96
C LEU A 91 12.15 -5.94 5.75
N GLY A 92 12.49 -7.17 5.34
CA GLY A 92 12.11 -8.40 6.04
C GLY A 92 10.74 -8.96 5.65
N PHE A 93 10.24 -8.62 4.45
CA PHE A 93 9.00 -9.12 3.86
C PHE A 93 9.29 -10.10 2.72
N GLU A 94 10.29 -10.97 2.87
CA GLU A 94 10.80 -11.85 1.82
C GLU A 94 9.73 -12.82 1.27
N GLU A 95 8.77 -13.21 2.11
CA GLU A 95 7.66 -14.08 1.72
C GLU A 95 6.79 -13.48 0.59
N TYR A 96 6.78 -12.15 0.44
CA TYR A 96 6.03 -11.45 -0.60
C TYR A 96 6.80 -11.33 -1.92
N VAL A 97 8.11 -11.54 -1.92
CA VAL A 97 8.99 -11.26 -3.08
C VAL A 97 8.62 -12.11 -4.29
N GLU A 98 8.56 -13.44 -4.13
CA GLU A 98 8.27 -14.34 -5.25
C GLU A 98 6.83 -14.19 -5.79
N PRO A 99 5.78 -14.12 -4.95
CA PRO A 99 4.43 -13.81 -5.42
C PRO A 99 4.34 -12.50 -6.21
N LEU A 100 5.02 -11.44 -5.75
CA LEU A 100 4.98 -10.15 -6.42
C LEU A 100 5.78 -10.11 -7.72
N LYS A 101 6.91 -10.84 -7.82
CA LYS A 101 7.61 -11.02 -9.09
C LYS A 101 6.73 -11.70 -10.13
N HIS A 102 6.02 -12.75 -9.72
CA HIS A 102 5.07 -13.44 -10.59
C HIS A 102 3.96 -12.49 -11.05
N TYR A 103 3.36 -11.75 -10.12
CA TYR A 103 2.34 -10.75 -10.43
C TYR A 103 2.86 -9.67 -11.41
N LEU A 104 4.04 -9.11 -11.16
CA LEU A 104 4.63 -8.06 -12.01
C LEU A 104 4.89 -8.57 -13.44
N LYS A 105 5.31 -9.84 -13.58
CA LYS A 105 5.49 -10.49 -14.89
C LYS A 105 4.15 -10.55 -15.64
N LEU A 106 3.11 -11.10 -15.01
CA LEU A 106 1.79 -11.22 -15.63
C LEU A 106 1.22 -9.84 -15.99
N TYR A 107 1.34 -8.86 -15.09
CA TYR A 107 0.89 -7.49 -15.34
C TYR A 107 1.53 -6.90 -16.61
N ARG A 108 2.86 -7.06 -16.77
CA ARG A 108 3.60 -6.62 -17.96
C ARG A 108 3.16 -7.32 -19.24
N GLU A 109 2.81 -8.60 -19.17
CA GLU A 109 2.29 -9.36 -20.32
C GLU A 109 0.90 -8.84 -20.74
N THR A 110 0.00 -8.60 -19.79
CA THR A 110 -1.36 -8.07 -20.09
C THR A 110 -1.37 -6.61 -20.53
N GLU A 111 -0.55 -5.75 -19.94
CA GLU A 111 -0.48 -4.31 -20.30
C GLU A 111 0.43 -4.05 -21.51
N GLY A 112 1.36 -4.97 -21.81
CA GLY A 112 2.15 -4.94 -23.03
C GLY A 112 1.29 -5.17 -24.28
N ASP A 113 0.24 -5.98 -24.16
CA ASP A 113 -0.67 -6.34 -25.26
C ASP A 113 -1.65 -5.20 -25.60
N THR A 114 -2.04 -4.38 -24.61
CA THR A 114 -2.94 -3.23 -24.81
C THR A 114 -2.28 -2.04 -25.52
N LYS A 115 -0.94 -1.95 -25.57
CA LYS A 115 -0.25 -0.97 -26.44
C LYS A 115 -0.22 -1.37 -27.92
N GLY A 116 -0.70 -2.58 -28.26
CA GLY A 116 -0.76 -3.10 -29.63
C GLY A 116 -2.14 -3.12 -30.29
N SER A 117 -3.24 -2.86 -29.57
CA SER A 117 -4.59 -2.90 -30.17
C SER A 117 -5.51 -1.80 -29.68
N LYS A 118 -5.82 -0.86 -30.59
CA LYS A 118 -7.07 -0.10 -30.53
C LYS A 118 -8.20 -1.05 -30.91
N SER A 119 -9.11 -1.38 -29.98
CA SER A 119 -10.58 -1.46 -30.18
C SER A 119 -11.30 -2.18 -29.02
N SER A 120 -12.39 -1.54 -28.58
CA SER A 120 -13.63 -2.06 -27.98
C SER A 120 -13.64 -2.80 -26.63
N ASP A 121 -14.46 -2.23 -25.74
CA ASP A 121 -15.15 -2.81 -24.58
C ASP A 121 -15.23 -4.36 -24.50
N GLN A 122 -14.71 -4.94 -23.42
CA GLN A 122 -15.50 -5.81 -22.54
C GLN A 122 -14.81 -6.05 -21.19
N ALA A 123 -15.57 -5.83 -20.12
CA ALA A 123 -15.22 -6.15 -18.75
C ALA A 123 -14.96 -7.65 -18.55
N GLY A 124 -13.88 -7.98 -17.83
CA GLY A 124 -13.61 -9.33 -17.36
C GLY A 124 -12.88 -9.28 -16.02
N LYS A 125 -13.63 -9.38 -14.92
CA LYS A 125 -13.09 -9.64 -13.58
C LYS A 125 -12.39 -11.00 -13.59
N LYS A 126 -11.09 -11.04 -13.81
CA LYS A 126 -10.27 -12.20 -13.42
C LYS A 126 -9.84 -11.94 -11.99
N GLU A 127 -10.50 -12.61 -11.05
CA GLU A 127 -9.94 -12.76 -9.71
C GLU A 127 -8.52 -13.30 -9.87
N ILE A 128 -7.54 -12.56 -9.35
CA ILE A 128 -6.20 -13.07 -9.15
C ILE A 128 -6.36 -14.08 -8.02
N LEU A 129 -6.59 -15.33 -8.39
CA LEU A 129 -6.52 -16.46 -7.49
C LEU A 129 -5.04 -16.63 -7.14
N LEU A 130 -4.60 -15.90 -6.12
CA LEU A 130 -3.43 -16.31 -5.34
C LEU A 130 -3.83 -17.64 -4.71
N SER A 131 -3.42 -18.75 -5.33
CA SER A 131 -3.54 -20.08 -4.76
C SER A 131 -2.67 -20.14 -3.51
N VAL A 132 -3.19 -19.67 -2.38
CA VAL A 132 -2.78 -20.13 -1.07
C VAL A 132 -3.56 -21.41 -0.85
N GLU A 133 -2.87 -22.54 -0.99
CA GLU A 133 -3.42 -23.85 -0.65
C GLU A 133 -3.89 -23.82 0.83
N PRO A 134 -5.17 -24.08 1.12
CA PRO A 134 -5.63 -24.18 2.50
C PRO A 134 -5.16 -25.51 3.07
N GLY A 135 -3.98 -25.57 3.68
CA GLY A 135 -3.58 -26.79 4.39
C GLY A 135 -2.11 -27.09 4.68
N SER A 136 -1.18 -26.14 4.68
CA SER A 136 0.13 -26.45 5.30
C SER A 136 -0.02 -26.39 6.82
N SER A 137 -0.33 -27.53 7.44
CA SER A 137 -0.19 -27.72 8.88
C SER A 137 1.18 -27.22 9.33
N PHE A 138 1.17 -26.29 10.28
CA PHE A 138 2.30 -26.01 11.15
C PHE A 138 2.46 -27.21 12.09
N ASP A 139 3.24 -28.19 11.67
CA ASP A 139 3.78 -29.20 12.59
C ASP A 139 5.07 -28.62 13.17
N GLY A 140 4.97 -28.18 14.41
CA GLY A 140 6.04 -27.56 15.16
C GLY A 140 7.23 -28.48 15.43
N LEU A 141 8.37 -27.82 15.60
CA LEU A 141 9.51 -28.24 16.41
C LEU A 141 10.14 -26.98 17.01
#